data_AF-A0A7J4EBS8-F1
#
_entry.id   AF-A0A7J4EBS8-F1
#
_cell.length_a   1.000
_cell.length_b   1.000
_cell.length_c   1.000
_cell.angle_alpha   90.00
_cell.angle_beta   90.00
_cell.angle_gamma   90.00
#
_symmetry.space_group_name_H-M   'P 1'
#
loop_
_entity.id
_entity.type
_entity.pdbx_description
1 polymer ?
#
loop_
_entity_poly.entity_id
_entity_poly.type
_entity_poly.pdbx_seq_one_letter_code
_entity_poly.pdbx_strand_id
1 'polypeptide(L)' 'MRKCCQKKGIEGCWECDEFETCEKLDFLKPNPGDAHLKNLKKIKKTGIDEFLEGKRYYYNKIK' A
#
# COMPACT_ATOMS: atom_id res chain seq x y z
N MET A 1 3.55 0.06 -8.56
CA MET A 1 3.75 1.48 -8.23
C MET A 1 2.93 2.36 -9.17
N ARG A 2 2.27 3.44 -8.71
CA ARG A 2 1.52 4.36 -9.60
C ARG A 2 2.47 5.39 -10.25
N LYS A 3 2.16 5.85 -11.48
CA LYS A 3 2.98 6.86 -12.20
C LYS A 3 3.18 8.18 -11.44
N CYS A 4 2.28 8.53 -10.52
CA CYS A 4 2.43 9.74 -9.71
C CYS A 4 3.60 9.67 -8.73
N CYS A 5 3.97 8.47 -8.24
CA CYS A 5 5.12 8.29 -7.37
C CYS A 5 6.43 8.62 -8.11
N GLN A 6 6.56 8.14 -9.35
CA GLN A 6 7.69 8.47 -10.22
C GLN A 6 7.83 9.98 -10.45
N LYS A 7 6.72 10.69 -10.69
CA LYS A 7 6.72 12.16 -10.84
C LYS A 7 7.11 12.90 -9.57
N LYS A 8 6.81 12.33 -8.40
CA LYS A 8 7.16 12.88 -7.09
C LYS A 8 8.58 12.47 -6.63
N GLY A 9 9.28 11.62 -7.39
CA GLY A 9 10.60 11.10 -7.01
C GLY A 9 10.59 10.15 -5.81
N ILE A 10 9.44 9.52 -5.52
CA ILE A 10 9.27 8.57 -4.41
C ILE A 10 9.12 7.14 -4.95
N GLU A 11 9.59 6.16 -4.19
CA GLU A 11 9.66 4.76 -4.63
C GLU A 11 8.30 4.07 -4.64
N GLY A 12 7.34 4.60 -3.87
CA GLY A 12 6.01 4.01 -3.82
C GLY A 12 4.95 4.85 -3.14
N CYS A 13 3.73 4.31 -3.10
CA CYS A 13 2.61 5.01 -2.47
C CYS A 13 2.78 5.09 -0.94
N TRP A 14 3.62 4.24 -0.33
CA TRP A 14 3.91 4.25 1.11
C TRP A 14 4.76 5.46 1.55
N GLU A 15 5.50 6.08 0.63
CA GLU A 15 6.29 7.31 0.87
C GLU A 15 5.50 8.59 0.61
N CYS A 16 4.31 8.51 0.01
CA CYS A 16 3.50 9.69 -0.30
C CYS A 16 2.72 10.12 0.94
N ASP A 17 2.96 11.28 1.55
CA ASP A 17 2.23 11.70 2.77
C ASP A 17 0.71 11.77 2.65
N GLU A 18 0.20 11.93 1.43
CA GLU A 18 -1.24 12.01 1.12
C GLU A 18 -1.88 10.64 0.82
N PHE A 19 -1.17 9.51 1.00
CA PHE A 19 -1.65 8.20 0.54
C PHE A 19 -2.95 7.74 1.23
N GLU A 20 -3.18 8.15 2.49
CA GLU A 20 -4.36 7.73 3.27
C GLU A 20 -5.68 8.29 2.72
N THR A 21 -5.62 9.44 2.06
CA THR A 21 -6.77 10.14 1.47
C THR A 21 -6.71 10.13 -0.07
N CYS A 22 -5.79 9.36 -0.65
CA CYS A 22 -5.56 9.38 -2.08
C CYS A 22 -6.68 8.64 -2.85
N GLU A 23 -7.57 9.40 -3.50
CA GLU A 23 -8.64 8.84 -4.35
C GLU A 23 -8.12 7.95 -5.49
N LYS A 24 -6.86 8.14 -5.91
CA LYS A 24 -6.22 7.26 -6.90
C LYS A 24 -6.02 5.85 -6.37
N LEU A 25 -6.17 5.58 -5.08
CA LEU A 25 -6.14 4.24 -4.49
C LEU A 25 -7.55 3.65 -4.31
N ASP A 26 -8.61 4.43 -4.52
CA ASP A 26 -9.99 4.00 -4.26
C ASP A 26 -10.44 2.80 -5.08
N PHE A 27 -9.88 2.61 -6.28
CA PHE A 27 -10.13 1.44 -7.10
C PHE A 27 -9.66 0.12 -6.44
N LEU A 28 -8.85 0.18 -5.37
CA LEU A 28 -8.41 -0.96 -4.56
C LEU A 28 -9.35 -1.24 -3.38
N LYS A 29 -10.33 -0.37 -3.09
CA LYS A 29 -11.37 -0.60 -2.07
C LYS A 29 -12.26 -1.82 -2.30
N PRO A 30 -12.57 -2.29 -3.54
CA PRO A 30 -13.51 -3.39 -3.76
C PRO A 30 -13.12 -4.75 -3.14
N ASN A 31 -11.92 -4.91 -2.56
CA ASN A 31 -11.50 -6.14 -1.86
C ASN A 31 -10.26 -5.89 -0.99
N PRO A 32 -10.23 -6.32 0.28
CA PRO A 32 -11.15 -6.05 1.37
C PRO A 32 -10.93 -4.62 1.92
N GLY A 33 -11.84 -3.70 1.59
CA GLY A 33 -11.90 -2.36 2.21
C GLY A 33 -10.56 -1.62 2.22
N ASP A 34 -10.07 -1.33 3.42
CA ASP A 34 -8.88 -0.53 3.69
C ASP A 34 -7.57 -1.34 3.79
N ALA A 35 -7.57 -2.63 3.44
CA ALA A 35 -6.37 -3.48 3.59
C ALA A 35 -5.16 -2.97 2.80
N HIS A 36 -5.39 -2.36 1.64
CA HIS A 36 -4.34 -1.70 0.87
C HIS A 36 -3.73 -0.52 1.64
N LEU A 37 -4.54 0.30 2.33
CA LEU A 37 -4.05 1.38 3.19
C LEU A 37 -3.29 0.84 4.40
N LYS A 38 -3.78 -0.24 5.03
CA LYS A 38 -3.08 -0.90 6.16
C LYS A 38 -1.71 -1.43 5.73
N ASN A 39 -1.61 -2.04 4.56
CA ASN A 39 -0.32 -2.49 4.00
C ASN A 39 0.61 -1.31 3.74
N LEU A 40 0.13 -0.21 3.15
CA LEU A 40 0.95 0.99 2.92
C LEU A 40 1.42 1.63 4.23
N LYS A 41 0.55 1.71 5.25
CA LYS A 41 0.91 2.16 6.61
C LYS A 41 2.01 1.30 7.23
N LYS A 42 1.89 -0.02 7.06
CA LYS A 42 2.90 -0.96 7.58
C LYS A 42 4.24 -0.73 6.89
N ILE A 43 4.27 -0.68 5.55
CA ILE A 43 5.51 -0.40 4.79
C ILE A 43 6.12 0.95 5.21
N LYS A 44 5.32 2.01 5.39
CA LYS A 44 5.82 3.31 5.85
C LYS A 44 6.48 3.23 7.24
N LYS A 45 5.97 2.38 8.13
CA LYS A 45 6.48 2.22 9.51
C LYS A 45 7.70 1.30 9.60
N THR A 46 7.70 0.21 8.86
CA THR A 46 8.65 -0.91 9.04
C THR A 46 9.68 -1.03 7.92
N GLY A 47 9.47 -0.33 6.81
CA GLY A 47 10.23 -0.54 5.57
C GLY A 47 9.70 -1.73 4.75
N ILE A 48 10.22 -1.81 3.52
CA ILE A 48 9.80 -2.81 2.52
C ILE A 48 10.29 -4.20 2.93
N ASP A 49 11.54 -4.33 3.37
CA ASP A 49 12.15 -5.63 3.70
C ASP A 49 11.38 -6.34 4.82
N GLU A 50 11.12 -5.64 5.93
CA GLU A 50 10.34 -6.19 7.04
C GLU A 50 8.89 -6.51 6.62
N PHE A 51 8.29 -5.72 5.73
CA PHE A 51 6.97 -6.02 5.19
C PHE A 51 6.98 -7.28 4.30
N LEU A 52 8.05 -7.51 3.57
CA LEU A 52 8.20 -8.68 2.71
C LEU A 52 8.42 -9.96 3.53
N GLU A 53 9.17 -9.90 4.63
CA GLU A 53 9.41 -11.03 5.53
C GLU A 53 8.21 -11.32 6.47
N GLY A 54 7.39 -10.31 6.76
CA GLY A 54 6.26 -10.42 7.69
C GLY A 54 4.95 -10.95 7.09
N LYS A 55 3.95 -11.15 7.98
CA LYS A 55 2.57 -11.41 7.56
C LYS A 55 2.02 -10.20 6.80
N ARG A 56 1.63 -10.42 5.55
CA ARG A 56 0.95 -9.44 4.68
C ARG A 56 -0.56 -9.57 4.86
N TYR A 57 -1.30 -8.46 4.72
CA TYR A 57 -2.77 -8.53 4.66
C TYR A 57 -3.18 -8.85 3.22
N TYR A 58 -3.31 -10.15 2.91
CA TYR A 58 -3.83 -10.65 1.64
C TYR A 58 -5.06 -11.54 1.89
N TYR A 59 -5.98 -11.56 0.93
CA TYR A 59 -7.03 -12.56 0.90
C TYR A 59 -6.45 -13.84 0.30
N ASN A 60 -6.13 -14.81 1.16
CA ASN A 60 -5.90 -16.18 0.74
C ASN A 60 -7.27 -16.81 0.44
N LYS A 61 -7.66 -16.95 -0.83
CA LYS A 61 -8.53 -18.08 -1.19
C LYS A 61 -7.65 -19.32 -1.06
N ILE A 62 -7.62 -19.89 0.14
CA ILE A 62 -7.26 -21.30 0.29
C ILE A 62 -8.32 -22.02 -0.55
N LYS A 63 -7.87 -22.62 -1.66
CA LYS A 63 -8.67 -23.58 -2.43
C LYS A 63 -8.65 -24.92 -1.73
#